data_AF-A0A0P4VPA3-F1
#
_entry.id   AF-A0A0P4VPA3-F1
#
_cell.length_a   1.000
_cell.length_b   1.000
_cell.length_c   1.000
_cell.angle_alpha   90.00
_cell.angle_beta   90.00
_cell.angle_gamma   90.00
#
_symmetry.space_group_name_H-M   'P 1'
#
loop_
_entity.id
_entity.type
_entity.pdbx_description
1 polymer ?
#
loop_
_entity_poly.entity_id
_entity_poly.type
_entity_poly.pdbx_seq_one_letter_code
_entity_poly.pdbx_strand_id
1 'polypeptide(L)'
;MNGERSDSSDTQEKLYKMLEKLQMLARDIPAKFQQRLPYDLLSSLAHCLLDNTTFEIMQELAELQHMTEKILHKQHAQMVNKHKTEKDSLLKCHKEELTAAERQGKAHVLSRLPRLHQEQLTELATRHSQETTNTHLFIQNVLDQKVAEQQSTLQQAGVPGFHVTSNPMEIKVQMYIMGFIMKIGGIKFPH
;
A
#
# COMPACT_ATOMS: atom_id res chain seq x y z
N MET A 1 41.80 -33.44 -0.31
CA MET A 1 40.36 -33.79 -0.43
C MET A 1 39.55 -33.47 0.84
N ASN A 2 39.93 -32.44 1.64
CA ASN A 2 39.22 -32.08 2.88
C ASN A 2 38.35 -30.80 2.77
N GLY A 3 38.28 -30.15 1.61
CA GLY A 3 37.54 -28.90 1.42
C GLY A 3 36.03 -29.07 1.21
N GLU A 4 35.60 -30.11 0.49
CA GLU A 4 34.19 -30.28 0.07
C GLU A 4 33.25 -30.77 1.17
N ARG A 5 33.77 -31.44 2.22
CA ARG A 5 32.96 -31.93 3.35
C ARG A 5 32.63 -30.85 4.38
N SER A 6 33.46 -29.82 4.52
CA SER A 6 33.24 -28.73 5.49
C SER A 6 32.13 -27.78 5.00
N ASP A 7 32.16 -27.44 3.71
CA ASP A 7 31.24 -26.46 3.10
C ASP A 7 29.78 -26.96 3.06
N SER A 8 29.59 -28.27 2.88
CA SER A 8 28.28 -28.91 2.95
C SER A 8 27.70 -28.94 4.38
N SER A 9 28.55 -29.13 5.40
CA SER A 9 28.15 -29.10 6.81
C SER A 9 27.71 -27.70 7.24
N ASP A 10 28.46 -26.67 6.83
CA ASP A 10 28.16 -25.27 7.17
C ASP A 10 26.87 -24.78 6.48
N THR A 11 26.63 -25.22 5.24
CA THR A 11 25.40 -24.93 4.50
C THR A 11 24.19 -25.62 5.15
N GLN A 12 24.34 -26.87 5.56
CA GLN A 12 23.28 -27.62 6.23
C GLN A 12 22.93 -27.02 7.60
N GLU A 13 23.93 -26.57 8.38
CA GLU A 13 23.69 -25.89 9.64
C GLU A 13 22.95 -24.54 9.43
N LYS A 14 23.34 -23.76 8.43
CA LYS A 14 22.64 -22.52 8.05
C LYS A 14 21.19 -22.79 7.66
N LEU A 15 20.94 -23.84 6.87
CA LEU A 15 19.60 -24.24 6.45
C LEU A 15 18.72 -24.59 7.66
N TYR A 16 19.22 -25.38 8.61
CA TYR A 16 18.48 -25.72 9.82
C TYR A 16 18.11 -24.48 10.64
N LYS A 17 19.07 -23.56 10.85
CA LYS A 17 18.82 -22.29 11.54
C LYS A 17 17.79 -21.42 10.81
N MET A 18 17.83 -21.40 9.47
CA MET A 18 16.88 -20.66 8.65
C MET A 18 15.46 -21.23 8.76
N LEU A 19 15.36 -22.56 8.66
CA LEU A 19 14.09 -23.27 8.76
C LEU A 19 13.46 -23.11 10.16
N GLU A 20 14.26 -23.22 11.22
CA GLU A 20 13.79 -23.01 12.59
C GLU A 20 13.20 -21.60 12.77
N LYS A 21 13.87 -20.56 12.26
CA LYS A 21 13.36 -19.18 12.27
C LYS A 21 12.03 -19.06 11.52
N LEU A 22 11.92 -19.65 10.33
CA LEU A 22 10.68 -19.63 9.55
C LEU A 22 9.53 -20.35 10.26
N GLN A 23 9.79 -21.48 10.90
CA GLN A 23 8.80 -22.21 11.69
C GLN A 23 8.33 -21.42 12.91
N MET A 24 9.25 -20.74 13.61
CA MET A 24 8.91 -19.85 14.71
C MET A 24 7.99 -18.72 14.24
N LEU A 25 8.35 -18.04 13.15
CA LEU A 25 7.52 -16.97 12.59
C LEU A 25 6.14 -17.47 12.12
N ALA A 26 6.07 -18.69 11.55
CA ALA A 26 4.82 -19.31 11.14
C ALA A 26 3.92 -19.73 12.32
N ARG A 27 4.47 -19.95 13.51
CA ARG A 27 3.67 -20.23 14.72
C ARG A 27 3.00 -18.98 15.29
N ASP A 28 3.55 -17.79 15.01
CA ASP A 28 3.05 -16.52 15.52
C ASP A 28 1.88 -15.96 14.69
N ILE A 29 1.54 -16.56 13.55
CA ILE A 29 0.44 -16.09 12.69
C ILE A 29 -0.88 -16.83 12.99
N PRO A 30 -2.05 -16.26 12.65
CA PRO A 30 -3.33 -16.92 12.89
C PRO A 30 -3.45 -18.29 12.19
N ALA A 31 -4.03 -19.26 12.89
CA ALA A 31 -4.11 -20.67 12.48
C ALA A 31 -4.62 -20.89 11.05
N LYS A 32 -5.62 -20.09 10.61
CA LYS A 32 -6.19 -20.17 9.25
C LYS A 32 -5.16 -19.93 8.13
N PHE A 33 -4.12 -19.15 8.40
CA PHE A 33 -3.03 -18.89 7.46
C PHE A 33 -1.87 -19.85 7.67
N GLN A 34 -1.60 -20.22 8.94
CA GLN A 34 -0.57 -21.20 9.28
C GLN A 34 -0.78 -22.55 8.58
N GLN A 35 -2.04 -23.01 8.48
CA GLN A 35 -2.39 -24.26 7.77
C GLN A 35 -2.03 -24.23 6.28
N ARG A 36 -1.80 -23.05 5.70
CA ARG A 36 -1.36 -22.86 4.30
C ARG A 36 0.16 -22.80 4.16
N LEU A 37 0.90 -22.98 5.25
CA LEU A 37 2.35 -22.95 5.30
C LEU A 37 2.90 -24.32 5.75
N PRO A 38 2.79 -25.36 4.91
CA PRO A 38 3.29 -26.69 5.24
C PRO A 38 4.82 -26.68 5.37
N TYR A 39 5.34 -27.70 6.06
CA TYR A 39 6.78 -27.87 6.26
C TYR A 39 7.57 -27.80 4.94
N ASP A 40 7.10 -28.47 3.89
CA ASP A 40 7.78 -28.51 2.60
C ASP A 40 7.94 -27.12 1.97
N LEU A 41 6.94 -26.25 2.15
CA LEU A 41 7.00 -24.86 1.69
C LEU A 41 8.07 -24.08 2.47
N LEU A 42 8.06 -24.19 3.80
CA LEU A 42 9.05 -23.51 4.66
C LEU A 42 10.48 -24.03 4.42
N SER A 43 10.63 -25.32 4.15
CA SER A 43 11.91 -25.94 3.80
C SER A 43 12.42 -25.41 2.46
N SER A 44 11.55 -25.38 1.44
CA SER A 44 11.88 -24.83 0.12
C SER A 44 12.25 -23.36 0.20
N LEU A 45 11.51 -22.59 1.01
CA LEU A 45 11.80 -21.19 1.25
C LEU A 45 13.14 -21.01 1.99
N ALA A 46 13.44 -21.83 2.99
CA ALA A 46 14.73 -21.79 3.69
C ALA A 46 15.92 -21.98 2.74
N HIS A 47 15.80 -22.89 1.76
CA HIS A 47 16.80 -23.08 0.71
C HIS A 47 16.93 -21.83 -0.18
N CYS A 48 15.81 -21.26 -0.61
CA CYS A 48 15.76 -20.06 -1.46
C CYS A 48 16.39 -18.81 -0.78
N LEU A 49 16.45 -18.79 0.55
CA LEU A 49 17.02 -17.68 1.32
C LEU A 49 18.53 -17.81 1.59
N LEU A 50 19.19 -18.88 1.14
CA LEU A 50 20.62 -19.08 1.40
C LEU A 50 21.54 -18.21 0.53
N ASP A 51 21.09 -17.80 -0.66
CA ASP A 51 21.92 -17.12 -1.66
C ASP A 51 21.84 -15.58 -1.61
N ASN A 52 21.10 -15.03 -0.65
CA ASN A 52 20.80 -13.61 -0.45
C ASN A 52 20.08 -12.88 -1.60
N THR A 53 20.06 -13.41 -2.82
CA THR A 53 19.35 -12.84 -3.98
C THR A 53 17.91 -12.49 -3.65
N THR A 54 17.23 -13.39 -2.92
CA THR A 54 15.85 -13.18 -2.48
C THR A 54 15.69 -11.96 -1.57
N PHE A 55 16.68 -11.66 -0.71
CA PHE A 55 16.64 -10.47 0.14
C PHE A 55 16.88 -9.18 -0.66
N GLU A 56 17.77 -9.20 -1.66
CA GLU A 56 18.02 -8.07 -2.55
C GLU A 56 16.77 -7.71 -3.34
N ILE A 57 16.10 -8.70 -3.94
CA ILE A 57 14.82 -8.50 -4.64
C ILE A 57 13.77 -7.91 -3.69
N MET A 58 13.67 -8.42 -2.45
CA MET A 58 12.71 -7.88 -1.49
C MET A 58 13.01 -6.45 -1.07
N GLN A 59 14.29 -6.08 -0.93
CA GLN A 59 14.71 -4.72 -0.63
C GLN A 59 14.31 -3.76 -1.77
N GLU A 60 14.60 -4.13 -3.02
CA GLU A 60 14.21 -3.35 -4.19
C GLU A 60 12.68 -3.18 -4.30
N LEU A 61 11.93 -4.27 -4.11
CA LEU A 61 10.46 -4.23 -4.13
C LEU A 61 9.89 -3.33 -3.02
N ALA A 62 10.49 -3.36 -1.82
CA ALA A 62 10.08 -2.50 -0.71
C ALA A 62 10.36 -1.01 -0.96
N GLU A 63 11.48 -0.69 -1.61
CA GLU A 63 11.80 0.68 -2.02
C GLU A 63 10.83 1.18 -3.10
N LEU A 64 10.55 0.36 -4.12
CA LEU A 64 9.58 0.68 -5.18
C LEU A 64 8.17 0.87 -4.63
N GLN A 65 7.74 0.03 -3.69
CA GLN A 65 6.50 0.17 -2.94
C GLN A 65 6.45 1.54 -2.25
N HIS A 66 7.45 1.85 -1.42
CA HIS A 66 7.48 3.09 -0.65
C HIS A 66 7.45 4.34 -1.54
N MET A 67 8.22 4.33 -2.63
CA MET A 67 8.21 5.44 -3.59
C MET A 67 6.84 5.64 -4.24
N THR A 68 6.16 4.54 -4.58
CA THR A 68 4.80 4.58 -5.13
C THR A 68 3.81 5.13 -4.11
N GLU A 69 3.84 4.64 -2.87
CA GLU A 69 2.97 5.09 -1.78
C GLU A 69 3.15 6.58 -1.49
N LYS A 70 4.40 7.07 -1.50
CA LYS A 70 4.71 8.50 -1.32
C LYS A 70 4.11 9.37 -2.42
N ILE A 71 4.13 8.91 -3.67
CA ILE A 71 3.52 9.61 -4.80
C ILE A 71 2.00 9.65 -4.63
N LEU A 72 1.36 8.51 -4.34
CA LEU A 72 -0.08 8.42 -4.15
C LEU A 72 -0.56 9.26 -2.97
N HIS A 73 0.18 9.23 -1.85
CA HIS A 73 -0.12 10.07 -0.68
C HIS A 73 -0.05 11.56 -1.01
N LYS A 74 0.99 11.98 -1.75
CA LYS A 74 1.12 13.38 -2.19
C LYS A 74 -0.02 13.79 -3.10
N GLN A 75 -0.43 12.95 -4.05
CA GLN A 75 -1.57 13.23 -4.94
C GLN A 75 -2.87 13.39 -4.15
N HIS A 76 -3.15 12.50 -3.19
CA HIS A 76 -4.31 12.60 -2.32
C HIS A 76 -4.27 13.89 -1.48
N ALA A 77 -3.14 14.22 -0.87
CA ALA A 77 -2.97 15.44 -0.08
C ALA A 77 -3.18 16.72 -0.92
N GLN A 78 -2.71 16.73 -2.18
CA GLN A 78 -2.93 17.84 -3.10
C GLN A 78 -4.42 18.04 -3.42
N MET A 79 -5.15 16.95 -3.69
CA MET A 79 -6.60 16.99 -3.92
C MET A 79 -7.33 17.57 -2.70
N VAL A 80 -7.04 17.07 -1.49
CA VAL A 80 -7.66 17.56 -0.24
C VAL A 80 -7.40 19.05 -0.03
N ASN A 81 -6.15 19.49 -0.26
CA ASN A 81 -5.78 20.91 -0.12
C ASN A 81 -6.46 21.80 -1.16
N LYS A 82 -6.60 21.32 -2.40
CA LYS A 82 -7.36 22.00 -3.46
C LYS A 82 -8.82 22.16 -3.06
N HIS A 83 -9.48 21.09 -2.59
CA HIS A 83 -10.88 21.15 -2.13
C HIS A 83 -11.08 22.15 -1.00
N LYS A 84 -10.18 22.16 -0.02
CA LYS A 84 -10.21 23.13 1.08
C LYS A 84 -10.09 24.57 0.55
N THR A 85 -9.11 24.83 -0.31
CA THR A 85 -8.84 26.17 -0.87
C THR A 85 -10.01 26.67 -1.71
N GLU A 86 -10.60 25.82 -2.54
CA GLU A 86 -11.78 26.15 -3.35
C GLU A 86 -12.98 26.50 -2.48
N LYS A 87 -13.23 25.71 -1.43
CA LYS A 87 -14.33 25.96 -0.48
C LYS A 87 -14.14 27.28 0.27
N ASP A 88 -12.94 27.53 0.78
CA ASP A 88 -12.62 28.76 1.51
C ASP A 88 -12.75 29.99 0.60
N SER A 89 -12.31 29.87 -0.66
CA SER A 89 -12.45 30.93 -1.67
C SER A 89 -13.91 31.22 -2.01
N LEU A 90 -14.73 30.17 -2.19
CA LEU A 90 -16.17 30.33 -2.47
C LEU A 90 -16.89 31.02 -1.30
N LEU A 91 -16.62 30.59 -0.07
CA LEU A 91 -17.21 31.20 1.13
C LEU A 91 -16.79 32.66 1.29
N LYS A 92 -15.55 33.01 0.90
CA LYS A 92 -15.09 34.39 0.87
C LYS A 92 -15.88 35.22 -0.16
N CYS A 93 -16.04 34.72 -1.38
CA CYS A 93 -16.84 35.37 -2.42
C CYS A 93 -18.30 35.57 -1.98
N HIS A 94 -18.92 34.57 -1.33
CA HIS A 94 -20.28 34.68 -0.80
C HIS A 94 -20.44 35.82 0.22
N LYS A 95 -19.46 35.97 1.14
CA LYS A 95 -19.45 37.06 2.12
C LYS A 95 -19.29 38.44 1.48
N GLU A 96 -18.41 38.55 0.49
CA GLU A 96 -18.18 39.80 -0.26
C GLU A 96 -19.42 40.21 -1.06
N GLU A 97 -20.10 39.25 -1.69
CA GLU A 97 -21.32 39.48 -2.46
C GLU A 97 -22.48 39.94 -1.57
N LEU A 98 -22.68 39.32 -0.40
CA LEU A 98 -23.67 39.76 0.59
C LEU A 98 -23.39 41.19 1.05
N THR A 99 -22.15 41.48 1.45
CA THR A 99 -21.75 42.82 1.91
C THR A 99 -21.97 43.88 0.83
N ALA A 100 -21.70 43.55 -0.44
CA ALA A 100 -21.92 44.46 -1.56
C ALA A 100 -23.41 44.70 -1.84
N ALA A 101 -24.24 43.67 -1.77
CA ALA A 101 -25.69 43.77 -1.98
C ALA A 101 -26.37 44.59 -0.86
N GLU A 102 -25.93 44.44 0.39
CA GLU A 102 -26.39 45.23 1.54
C GLU A 102 -26.08 46.72 1.36
N ARG A 103 -24.83 47.05 1.00
CA ARG A 103 -24.40 48.44 0.77
C ARG A 103 -25.18 49.13 -0.36
N GLN A 104 -25.64 48.36 -1.35
CA GLN A 104 -26.38 48.87 -2.50
C GLN A 104 -27.90 48.90 -2.28
N GLY A 105 -28.41 48.46 -1.12
CA GLY A 105 -29.85 48.48 -0.81
C GLY A 105 -30.71 47.56 -1.69
N LYS A 106 -30.12 46.50 -2.27
CA LYS A 106 -30.80 45.62 -3.23
C LYS A 106 -31.61 44.53 -2.53
N ALA A 107 -32.75 44.89 -1.91
CA ALA A 107 -33.59 43.97 -1.13
C ALA A 107 -34.00 42.68 -1.88
N HIS A 108 -34.35 42.77 -3.17
CA HIS A 108 -34.69 41.60 -3.98
C HIS A 108 -33.50 40.67 -4.28
N VAL A 109 -32.27 41.21 -4.29
CA VAL A 109 -31.06 40.40 -4.48
C VAL A 109 -30.73 39.68 -3.18
N LEU A 110 -30.79 40.38 -2.05
CA LEU A 110 -30.55 39.83 -0.71
C LEU A 110 -31.48 38.65 -0.39
N SER A 111 -32.74 38.68 -0.82
CA SER A 111 -33.67 37.56 -0.60
C SER A 111 -33.34 36.31 -1.42
N ARG A 112 -32.65 36.45 -2.56
CA ARG A 112 -32.32 35.34 -3.47
C ARG A 112 -30.92 34.75 -3.24
N LEU A 113 -29.98 35.56 -2.76
CA LEU A 113 -28.58 35.17 -2.57
C LEU A 113 -28.38 33.92 -1.69
N PRO A 114 -29.05 33.76 -0.52
CA PRO A 114 -28.84 32.59 0.32
C PRO A 114 -29.15 31.27 -0.40
N ARG A 115 -30.21 31.25 -1.22
CA ARG A 115 -30.58 30.07 -2.02
C ARG A 115 -29.52 29.76 -3.07
N LEU A 116 -29.04 30.78 -3.78
CA LEU A 116 -27.99 30.62 -4.80
C LEU A 116 -26.66 30.15 -4.18
N HIS A 117 -26.26 30.71 -3.03
CA HIS A 117 -25.07 30.29 -2.29
C HIS A 117 -25.18 28.84 -1.82
N GLN A 118 -26.35 28.44 -1.33
CA GLN A 118 -26.61 27.05 -0.94
C GLN A 118 -26.53 26.08 -2.13
N GLU A 119 -27.08 26.46 -3.29
CA GLU A 119 -26.98 25.69 -4.53
C GLU A 119 -25.52 25.51 -4.96
N GLN A 120 -24.73 26.60 -4.95
CA GLN A 120 -23.31 26.57 -5.28
C GLN A 120 -22.48 25.68 -4.33
N LEU A 121 -22.76 25.73 -3.02
CA LEU A 121 -22.10 24.86 -2.04
C LEU A 121 -22.45 23.38 -2.26
N THR A 122 -23.70 23.09 -2.62
CA THR A 122 -24.17 21.72 -2.89
C THR A 122 -23.52 21.17 -4.15
N GLU A 123 -23.42 21.98 -5.20
CA GLU A 123 -22.72 21.62 -6.43
C GLU A 123 -21.22 21.40 -6.17
N LEU A 124 -20.58 22.29 -5.41
CA LEU A 124 -19.18 22.14 -5.00
C LEU A 124 -18.95 20.83 -4.25
N ALA A 125 -19.79 20.52 -3.25
CA ALA A 125 -19.71 19.29 -2.47
C ALA A 125 -19.87 18.04 -3.33
N THR A 126 -20.82 18.06 -4.26
CA THR A 126 -21.05 16.94 -5.21
C THR A 126 -19.81 16.70 -6.07
N ARG A 127 -19.21 17.77 -6.60
CA ARG A 127 -18.00 17.67 -7.41
C ARG A 127 -16.81 17.15 -6.61
N HIS A 128 -16.58 17.67 -5.40
CA HIS A 128 -15.50 17.20 -4.51
C HIS A 128 -15.68 15.73 -4.12
N SER A 129 -16.90 15.30 -3.86
CA SER A 129 -17.21 13.90 -3.58
C SER A 129 -16.88 13.00 -4.78
N GLN A 130 -17.21 13.43 -6.00
CA GLN A 130 -16.89 12.66 -7.21
C GLN A 130 -15.38 12.59 -7.46
N GLU A 131 -14.67 13.70 -7.31
CA GLU A 131 -13.21 13.75 -7.47
C GLU A 131 -12.51 12.85 -6.45
N THR A 132 -12.98 12.87 -5.19
CA THR A 132 -12.48 11.98 -4.12
C THR A 132 -12.67 10.51 -4.47
N THR A 133 -13.86 10.12 -4.91
CA THR A 133 -14.15 8.74 -5.35
C THR A 133 -13.24 8.33 -6.50
N ASN A 134 -13.07 9.20 -7.51
CA ASN A 134 -12.20 8.92 -8.66
C ASN A 134 -10.73 8.73 -8.23
N THR A 135 -10.23 9.58 -7.34
CA THR A 135 -8.87 9.47 -6.80
C THR A 135 -8.70 8.20 -5.97
N HIS A 136 -9.67 7.82 -5.13
CA HIS A 136 -9.62 6.58 -4.36
C HIS A 136 -9.60 5.34 -5.25
N LEU A 137 -10.46 5.30 -6.28
CA LEU A 137 -10.46 4.22 -7.26
C LEU A 137 -9.12 4.12 -8.00
N PHE A 138 -8.55 5.26 -8.40
CA PHE A 138 -7.23 5.30 -9.01
C PHE A 138 -6.15 4.74 -8.07
N ILE A 139 -6.12 5.18 -6.80
CA ILE A 139 -5.17 4.69 -5.79
C ILE A 139 -5.32 3.18 -5.62
N GLN A 140 -6.54 2.67 -5.47
CA GLN A 140 -6.79 1.24 -5.34
C GLN A 140 -6.24 0.45 -6.54
N ASN A 141 -6.52 0.91 -7.76
CA ASN A 141 -6.03 0.24 -8.98
C ASN A 141 -4.50 0.21 -9.05
N VAL A 142 -3.82 1.29 -8.63
CA VAL A 142 -2.35 1.31 -8.58
C VAL A 142 -1.82 0.33 -7.54
N LEU A 143 -2.44 0.25 -6.36
CA LEU A 143 -2.05 -0.70 -5.32
C LEU A 143 -2.27 -2.16 -5.75
N ASP A 144 -3.40 -2.47 -6.36
CA ASP A 144 -3.71 -3.81 -6.87
C ASP A 144 -2.70 -4.22 -7.97
N GLN A 145 -2.36 -3.29 -8.87
CA GLN A 145 -1.33 -3.50 -9.87
C GLN A 145 0.05 -3.76 -9.24
N LYS A 146 0.42 -3.03 -8.18
CA LYS A 146 1.67 -3.24 -7.46
C LYS A 146 1.76 -4.61 -6.78
N VAL A 147 0.64 -5.08 -6.20
CA VAL A 147 0.57 -6.43 -5.65
C VAL A 147 0.80 -7.48 -6.75
N ALA A 148 0.15 -7.34 -7.90
CA ALA A 148 0.32 -8.26 -9.01
C ALA A 148 1.76 -8.26 -9.57
N GLU A 149 2.39 -7.08 -9.66
CA GLU A 149 3.79 -6.94 -10.06
C GLU A 149 4.73 -7.65 -9.09
N GLN A 150 4.60 -7.40 -7.78
CA GLN A 150 5.41 -8.06 -6.75
C GLN A 150 5.24 -9.58 -6.77
N GLN A 151 4.01 -10.07 -6.87
CA GLN A 151 3.72 -11.49 -6.99
C GLN A 151 4.42 -12.10 -8.21
N SER A 152 4.32 -11.43 -9.37
CA SER A 152 4.94 -11.87 -10.61
C SER A 152 6.46 -11.90 -10.51
N THR A 153 7.09 -10.83 -9.99
CA THR A 153 8.55 -10.77 -9.80
C THR A 153 9.04 -11.88 -8.89
N LEU A 154 8.38 -12.11 -7.76
CA LEU A 154 8.78 -13.14 -6.80
C LEU A 154 8.54 -14.56 -7.33
N GLN A 155 7.45 -14.76 -8.08
CA GLN A 155 7.19 -16.02 -8.77
C GLN A 155 8.27 -16.31 -9.83
N GLN A 156 8.66 -15.31 -10.62
CA GLN A 156 9.71 -15.43 -11.64
C GLN A 156 11.09 -15.66 -11.04
N ALA A 157 11.36 -15.08 -9.87
CA ALA A 157 12.56 -15.34 -9.08
C ALA A 157 12.57 -16.73 -8.41
N GLY A 158 11.49 -17.51 -8.55
CA GLY A 158 11.39 -18.86 -7.99
C GLY A 158 11.13 -18.88 -6.48
N VAL A 159 10.69 -17.78 -5.89
CA VAL A 159 10.43 -17.69 -4.45
C VAL A 159 9.19 -18.54 -4.10
N PRO A 160 9.32 -19.55 -3.23
CA PRO A 160 8.21 -20.46 -2.92
C PRO A 160 7.01 -19.73 -2.29
N GLY A 161 5.81 -20.13 -2.72
CA GLY A 161 4.55 -19.60 -2.20
C GLY A 161 4.02 -18.36 -2.91
N PHE A 162 4.74 -17.85 -3.92
CA PHE A 162 4.29 -16.74 -4.75
C PHE A 162 3.75 -17.20 -6.10
N HIS A 163 2.58 -16.65 -6.42
CA HIS A 163 1.94 -16.71 -7.72
C HIS A 163 0.97 -15.52 -7.84
N VAL A 164 0.70 -15.06 -9.06
CA VAL A 164 -0.26 -13.97 -9.27
C VAL A 164 -1.66 -14.43 -8.86
N THR A 165 -2.29 -13.70 -7.93
CA THR A 165 -3.63 -14.04 -7.41
C THR A 165 -4.34 -12.81 -6.86
N SER A 166 -5.65 -12.74 -7.11
CA SER A 166 -6.56 -11.75 -6.52
C SER A 166 -7.34 -12.31 -5.32
N ASN A 167 -7.08 -13.54 -4.91
CA ASN A 167 -7.76 -14.16 -3.77
C ASN A 167 -7.27 -13.53 -2.45
N PRO A 168 -8.13 -12.88 -1.64
CA PRO A 168 -7.70 -12.19 -0.42
C PRO A 168 -7.01 -13.11 0.60
N MET A 169 -7.39 -14.39 0.66
CA MET A 169 -6.77 -15.36 1.55
C MET A 169 -5.33 -15.66 1.11
N GLU A 170 -5.12 -15.89 -0.17
CA GLU A 170 -3.79 -16.20 -0.72
C GLU A 170 -2.87 -14.99 -0.66
N ILE A 171 -3.38 -13.80 -0.99
CA ILE A 171 -2.64 -12.53 -0.82
C ILE A 171 -2.18 -12.40 0.64
N LYS A 172 -3.05 -12.68 1.62
CA LYS A 172 -2.66 -12.63 3.03
C LYS A 172 -1.57 -13.64 3.38
N VAL A 173 -1.62 -14.85 2.85
CA VAL A 173 -0.55 -15.85 3.05
C VAL A 173 0.77 -15.35 2.44
N GLN A 174 0.75 -14.85 1.22
CA GLN A 174 1.92 -14.27 0.55
C GLN A 174 2.48 -13.07 1.31
N MET A 175 1.63 -12.21 1.88
CA MET A 175 2.06 -11.12 2.77
C MET A 175 2.78 -11.63 4.02
N TYR A 176 2.33 -12.74 4.63
CA TYR A 176 3.04 -13.33 5.75
C TYR A 176 4.41 -13.87 5.34
N ILE A 177 4.49 -14.58 4.20
CA ILE A 177 5.75 -15.07 3.66
C ILE A 177 6.71 -13.90 3.40
N MET A 178 6.25 -12.84 2.74
CA MET A 178 7.03 -11.62 2.50
C MET A 178 7.52 -11.01 3.82
N GLY A 179 6.64 -10.91 4.82
CA GLY A 179 6.99 -10.43 6.16
C GLY A 179 8.04 -11.30 6.87
N PHE A 180 8.06 -12.61 6.62
CA PHE A 180 9.09 -13.49 7.18
C PHE A 180 10.45 -13.23 6.54
N ILE A 181 10.48 -13.14 5.21
CA ILE A 181 11.68 -12.86 4.44
C ILE A 181 12.27 -11.51 4.87
N MET A 182 11.43 -10.48 4.99
CA MET A 182 11.88 -9.16 5.45
C MET A 182 12.45 -9.19 6.87
N LYS A 183 11.78 -9.87 7.82
CA LYS A 183 12.27 -9.99 9.20
C LYS A 183 13.61 -10.72 9.29
N ILE A 184 13.77 -11.79 8.53
CA ILE A 184 15.00 -12.58 8.50
C ILE A 184 16.13 -11.77 7.85
N GLY A 185 15.84 -11.07 6.75
CA GLY A 185 16.80 -10.22 6.04
C GLY A 185 17.13 -8.91 6.75
N GLY A 186 16.46 -8.59 7.86
CA GLY A 186 16.65 -7.31 8.57
C GLY A 186 16.19 -6.09 7.75
N ILE A 187 15.31 -6.31 6.76
CA ILE A 187 14.79 -5.27 5.87
C ILE A 187 13.81 -4.40 6.68
N LYS A 188 14.12 -3.11 6.78
CA LYS A 188 13.25 -2.13 7.45
C LYS A 188 12.34 -1.48 6.41
N PHE A 189 11.07 -1.29 6.78
CA PHE A 189 10.19 -0.42 6.00
C PHE A 189 10.77 1.00 5.99
N PRO A 190 10.94 1.63 4.81
CA PRO A 190 11.21 3.06 4.77
C PRO A 190 10.01 3.81 5.37
N HIS A 191 10.27 4.68 6.34
CA HIS A 191 9.25 5.52 7.00
C HIS A 191 8.88 6.73 6.15
#